data_AF-A0A7J7HKG4-F1
#
_entry.id   AF-A0A7J7HKG4-F1
#
_cell.length_a   1.000
_cell.length_b   1.000
_cell.length_c   1.000
_cell.angle_alpha   90.00
_cell.angle_beta   90.00
_cell.angle_gamma   90.00
#
_symmetry.space_group_name_H-M   'P 1'
#
loop_
_entity.id
_entity.type
_entity.pdbx_description
1 polymer ?
#
loop_
_entity_poly.entity_id
_entity_poly.type
_entity_poly.pdbx_seq_one_letter_code
_entity_poly.pdbx_strand_id
1 'polypeptide(L)' 'MERDYWNYKSFCLYLQVTPDVYFQKDLRLDSLYTVEIIIALEEEFKLEIPIKEVDKTDTCFLAIEYIHNHPMAS' A
#
# COMPACT_ATOMS: atom_id res chain seq x y z
N MET A 1 -27.46 -16.94 6.13
CA MET A 1 -26.14 -16.63 6.69
C MET A 1 -24.99 -16.90 5.73
N GLU A 2 -25.08 -17.79 4.73
CA GLU A 2 -23.99 -18.00 3.73
C GLU A 2 -24.09 -17.18 2.43
N ARG A 3 -25.23 -16.55 2.13
CA ARG A 3 -25.38 -15.70 0.92
C ARG A 3 -24.72 -14.32 1.03
N ASP A 4 -24.43 -13.88 2.25
CA ASP A 4 -23.81 -12.58 2.52
C ASP A 4 -22.27 -12.66 2.45
N TYR A 5 -21.70 -13.85 2.71
CA TYR A 5 -20.26 -14.08 2.66
C TYR A 5 -19.70 -14.00 1.23
N TRP A 6 -20.45 -14.52 0.25
CA TRP A 6 -20.10 -14.40 -1.17
C TRP A 6 -20.25 -12.98 -1.70
N ASN A 7 -21.23 -12.21 -1.23
CA ASN A 7 -21.39 -10.80 -1.63
C ASN A 7 -20.25 -9.92 -1.10
N TYR A 8 -19.79 -10.15 0.14
CA TYR A 8 -18.64 -9.44 0.69
C TYR A 8 -17.33 -9.80 -0.03
N LYS A 9 -17.10 -11.09 -0.32
CA LYS A 9 -15.93 -11.52 -1.11
C LYS A 9 -15.96 -10.98 -2.54
N SER A 10 -17.13 -10.90 -3.17
CA SER A 10 -17.29 -10.34 -4.52
C SER A 10 -17.04 -8.82 -4.56
N PHE A 11 -17.25 -8.12 -3.43
CA PHE A 11 -16.96 -6.69 -3.30
C PHE A 11 -15.46 -6.38 -3.15
N CYS A 12 -14.66 -7.34 -2.67
CA CYS A 12 -13.22 -7.17 -2.46
C CYS A 12 -12.34 -7.65 -3.65
N LEU A 13 -12.93 -8.19 -4.73
CA LEU A 13 -12.19 -9.02 -5.70
C LEU A 13 -11.69 -8.35 -6.98
N TYR A 14 -11.68 -7.01 -7.10
CA TYR A 14 -11.20 -6.35 -8.33
C TYR A 14 -10.37 -5.08 -8.10
N LEU A 15 -9.68 -4.96 -6.96
CA LEU A 15 -8.67 -3.90 -6.81
C LEU A 15 -7.40 -4.33 -7.54
N GLN A 16 -7.25 -3.83 -8.77
CA GLN A 16 -6.06 -4.04 -9.57
C GLN A 16 -4.96 -3.08 -9.10
N VAL A 17 -3.87 -3.64 -8.58
CA VAL A 17 -2.69 -2.85 -8.21
C VAL A 17 -1.93 -2.51 -9.49
N THR A 18 -1.90 -1.22 -9.83
CA THR A 18 -1.08 -0.66 -10.90
C THR A 18 -0.08 0.35 -10.32
N PRO A 19 1.02 0.68 -11.01
CA PRO A 19 1.98 1.66 -10.50
C PRO A 19 1.32 3.03 -10.23
N ASP A 20 0.38 3.43 -11.08
CA ASP A 20 -0.30 4.71 -10.99
C ASP A 20 -1.47 4.75 -9.98
N VAL A 21 -1.71 3.64 -9.26
CA VAL A 21 -2.84 3.52 -8.34
C VAL A 21 -2.59 4.33 -7.06
N TYR A 22 -3.62 5.02 -6.58
CA TYR A 22 -3.59 5.74 -5.30
C TYR A 22 -4.08 4.85 -4.16
N PHE A 23 -3.33 4.78 -3.05
CA PHE A 23 -3.65 3.91 -1.92
C PHE A 23 -5.02 4.22 -1.30
N GLN A 24 -5.31 5.48 -1.02
CA GLN A 24 -6.59 5.87 -0.41
C GLN A 24 -7.73 5.97 -1.41
N LYS A 25 -7.46 6.50 -2.61
CA LYS A 25 -8.51 6.84 -3.58
C LYS A 25 -8.98 5.63 -4.39
N ASP A 26 -8.03 4.82 -4.84
CA ASP A 26 -8.31 3.74 -5.78
C ASP A 26 -8.34 2.39 -5.06
N LEU A 27 -7.37 2.13 -4.17
CA LEU A 27 -7.37 0.91 -3.33
C LEU A 27 -8.26 1.03 -2.09
N ARG A 28 -8.79 2.23 -1.80
CA ARG A 28 -9.68 2.51 -0.66
C ARG A 28 -9.11 2.01 0.67
N LEU A 29 -7.80 2.13 0.82
CA LEU A 29 -7.11 1.77 2.04
C LEU A 29 -7.31 2.88 3.06
N ASP A 30 -7.78 2.51 4.25
CA ASP A 30 -7.77 3.40 5.40
C ASP A 30 -6.31 3.69 5.84
N SER A 31 -6.13 4.76 6.62
CA SER A 31 -4.81 5.19 7.10
C SER A 31 -4.08 4.12 7.93
N LEU A 32 -4.81 3.24 8.62
CA LEU A 32 -4.23 2.10 9.34
C LEU A 32 -3.60 1.08 8.39
N TYR A 33 -4.28 0.73 7.30
CA TYR A 33 -3.74 -0.20 6.30
C TYR A 33 -2.55 0.39 5.54
N THR A 34 -2.52 1.72 5.37
CA THR A 34 -1.36 2.42 4.79
C THR A 34 -0.13 2.26 5.68
N VAL A 35 -0.29 2.36 7.00
CA VAL A 35 0.80 2.14 7.97
C VAL A 35 1.29 0.69 7.94
N GLU A 36 0.39 -0.30 7.85
CA GLU A 36 0.78 -1.71 7.75
C GLU A 36 1.63 -2.00 6.50
N ILE A 37 1.29 -1.41 5.35
CA ILE A 37 2.06 -1.56 4.11
C ILE A 37 3.47 -0.96 4.27
N ILE A 38 3.59 0.21 4.89
CA ILE A 38 4.90 0.85 5.11
C ILE A 38 5.78 -0.01 6.01
N ILE A 39 5.24 -0.53 7.10
CA ILE A 39 6.00 -1.41 8.01
C ILE A 39 6.47 -2.67 7.27
N ALA A 40 5.61 -3.26 6.43
CA ALA A 40 5.99 -4.41 5.62
C ALA A 40 7.12 -4.07 4.62
N LEU A 41 7.12 -2.87 4.04
CA LEU A 41 8.19 -2.40 3.15
C LEU A 41 9.49 -2.10 3.92
N GLU A 42 9.40 -1.51 5.11
CA GLU A 42 10.53 -1.27 6.00
C GLU A 42 11.22 -2.57 6.40
N GLU A 43 10.44 -3.60 6.77
CA GLU A 43 10.97 -4.92 7.14
C GLU A 43 11.61 -5.65 5.94
N GLU A 44 10.93 -5.66 4.78
CA GLU A 44 11.40 -6.38 3.58
C GLU A 44 12.71 -5.78 3.04
N PHE A 45 12.77 -4.45 2.92
CA PHE A 45 13.92 -3.75 2.34
C PHE A 45 14.91 -3.21 3.37
N LYS A 46 14.69 -3.48 4.67
CA LYS A 46 15.51 -2.97 5.79
C LYS A 46 15.68 -1.46 5.75
N LEU A 47 14.57 -0.76 5.55
CA LEU A 47 14.47 0.69 5.45
C LEU A 47 13.89 1.27 6.74
N GLU A 48 14.11 2.56 6.97
CA GLU A 48 13.33 3.35 7.93
C GLU A 48 12.67 4.50 7.16
N ILE A 49 11.35 4.44 7.00
CA ILE A 49 10.54 5.43 6.29
C ILE A 49 9.85 6.31 7.35
N PRO A 50 10.25 7.58 7.49
CA PRO A 50 9.62 8.44 8.49
C PRO A 50 8.15 8.68 8.15
N ILE A 51 7.27 8.64 9.16
CA ILE A 51 5.81 8.86 9.03
C ILE A 51 5.46 10.14 8.24
N LYS A 52 6.29 11.19 8.36
CA LYS A 52 6.10 12.47 7.63
C LYS A 52 6.26 12.36 6.11
N GLU A 53 6.90 11.29 5.64
CA GLU A 53 7.12 11.00 4.22
C GLU A 53 6.14 9.94 3.70
N VAL A 54 5.51 9.17 4.59
CA VAL A 54 4.38 8.29 4.26
C VAL A 54 3.23 9.09 3.66
N ASP A 55 2.90 10.25 4.23
CA ASP A 55 1.87 11.16 3.71
C ASP A 55 2.22 11.78 2.35
N LYS A 56 3.44 11.59 1.84
CA LYS A 56 3.88 12.03 0.50
C LYS A 56 3.90 10.88 -0.51
N THR A 57 3.72 9.65 -0.04
CA THR A 57 3.85 8.42 -0.81
C THR A 57 2.47 7.87 -1.14
N ASP A 58 1.66 8.69 -1.81
CA ASP A 58 0.23 8.42 -2.02
C ASP A 58 -0.07 7.38 -3.10
N THR A 59 0.93 7.05 -3.93
CA THR A 59 0.81 6.09 -5.05
C THR A 59 1.83 4.97 -4.96
N CYS A 60 1.50 3.81 -5.55
CA CYS A 60 2.41 2.69 -5.65
C CYS A 60 3.72 3.06 -6.36
N PHE A 61 3.66 3.90 -7.40
CA PHE A 61 4.84 4.35 -8.13
C PHE A 61 5.81 5.13 -7.23
N LEU A 62 5.30 6.08 -6.44
CA LEU A 62 6.12 6.86 -5.52
C LEU A 62 6.76 5.98 -4.44
N ALA A 63 6.04 4.96 -3.96
CA ALA A 63 6.60 3.99 -3.01
C ALA A 63 7.78 3.22 -3.64
N ILE A 64 7.61 2.74 -4.87
CA ILE A 64 8.67 2.02 -5.61
C ILE A 64 9.87 2.94 -5.87
N GLU A 65 9.63 4.18 -6.30
CA GLU A 65 10.69 5.18 -6.53
C GLU A 65 11.44 5.52 -5.25
N TYR A 66 10.72 5.66 -4.12
CA TYR A 66 11.32 5.89 -2.81
C TYR A 66 12.28 4.75 -2.44
N ILE A 67 11.84 3.50 -2.58
CA ILE A 67 12.66 2.32 -2.30
C ILE A 67 13.88 2.27 -3.23
N HIS A 68 13.67 2.45 -4.54
CA HIS A 68 14.75 2.42 -5.53
C HIS A 68 15.82 3.49 -5.29
N ASN A 69 15.43 4.68 -4.83
CA ASN A 69 16.36 5.77 -4.58
C ASN A 69 17.07 5.66 -3.23
N HIS A 70 16.69 4.70 -2.37
CA HIS A 70 17.38 4.44 -1.12
C HIS A 70 18.53 3.43 -1.34
N PRO A 71 19.80 3.84 -1.15
CA PRO A 71 20.98 3.03 -1.49
C PRO A 71 21.17 1.76 -0.63
N MET A 72 20.23 1.48 0.29
CA MET A 72 20.22 0.32 1.18
C MET A 72 19.17 -0.73 0.77
N ALA A 73 18.30 -0.44 -0.20
CA ALA A 73 17.42 -1.45 -0.81
C ALA A 73 18.28 -2.35 -1.70
N SER A 74 18.51 -3.60 -1.27
CA SER A 74 19.38 -4.57 -1.94
C SER A 74 18.72 -5.92 -2.10
#